data_AF-A0A1U7DNY3-F1
#
_entry.id   AF-A0A1U7DNY3-F1
#
_cell.length_a   1.000
_cell.length_b   1.000
_cell.length_c   1.000
_cell.angle_alpha   90.00
_cell.angle_beta   90.00
_cell.angle_gamma   90.00
#
_symmetry.space_group_name_H-M   'P 1'
#
loop_
_entity.id
_entity.type
_entity.pdbx_description
1 polymer ?
#
loop_
_entity_poly.entity_id
_entity_poly.type
_entity_poly.pdbx_seq_one_letter_code
_entity_poly.pdbx_strand_id
1 'polypeptide(L)' 'MEFLGVSIVEWVGYLAMATVLLSFLMKSVIKLRMVNLLGCLFFVIYGFMLSPISKPIIITNSAILIINLFYLVKKTK' A
#
# COMPACT_ATOMS: atom_id res chain seq x y z
N MET A 1 12.76 14.07 11.26
CA MET A 1 13.68 14.61 10.24
C MET A 1 12.85 14.97 9.03
N GLU A 2 13.01 16.20 8.55
CA GLU A 2 12.32 16.71 7.37
C GLU A 2 13.29 16.63 6.18
N PHE A 3 12.81 16.14 5.05
CA PHE A 3 13.56 16.09 3.80
C PHE A 3 12.79 16.89 2.75
N LEU A 4 13.43 17.92 2.19
CA LEU A 4 12.80 18.90 1.28
C LEU A 4 11.58 19.62 1.89
N GLY A 5 11.57 19.84 3.21
CA GLY A 5 10.45 20.47 3.93
C GLY A 5 9.22 19.57 4.11
N VAL A 6 9.33 18.29 3.76
CA VAL A 6 8.28 17.27 3.93
C VAL A 6 8.75 16.25 4.95
N SER A 7 7.84 15.83 5.82
CA SER A 7 8.18 14.84 6.85
C SER A 7 8.43 13.46 6.22
N ILE A 8 9.29 12.65 6.84
CA ILE A 8 9.49 11.25 6.41
C ILE A 8 8.15 10.48 6.39
N VAL A 9 7.24 10.79 7.32
CA VAL A 9 5.91 10.16 7.39
C VAL A 9 5.12 10.44 6.12
N GLU A 10 5.08 11.69 5.66
CA GLU A 10 4.39 12.08 4.43
C GLU A 10 5.04 11.46 3.19
N TRP A 11 6.38 11.38 3.14
CA TRP A 11 7.08 10.69 2.06
C TRP A 11 6.68 9.21 1.95
N VAL A 12 6.51 8.51 3.07
CA VAL A 12 6.00 7.13 3.08
C VAL A 12 4.56 7.09 2.56
N GLY A 13 3.73 8.06 2.94
CA GLY A 13 2.37 8.22 2.41
C GLY A 13 2.34 8.43 0.90
N TYR A 14 3.17 9.33 0.37
CA TYR A 14 3.28 9.58 -1.06
C TYR A 14 3.80 8.37 -1.82
N LEU A 15 4.77 7.63 -1.25
CA LEU A 15 5.24 6.38 -1.84
C LEU A 15 4.12 5.32 -1.89
N ALA A 16 3.33 5.19 -0.83
CA ALA A 16 2.16 4.30 -0.80
C ALA A 16 1.17 4.65 -1.92
N MET A 17 0.82 5.93 -2.07
CA MET A 17 -0.06 6.41 -3.13
C MET A 17 0.52 6.15 -4.54
N ALA A 18 1.81 6.42 -4.73
CA ALA A 18 2.48 6.20 -6.00
C ALA A 18 2.45 4.73 -6.43
N THR A 19 2.71 3.79 -5.51
CA THR A 19 2.62 2.36 -5.83
C THR A 19 1.22 1.93 -6.26
N VAL A 20 0.16 2.43 -5.61
CA VAL A 20 -1.21 2.16 -6.03
C VAL A 20 -1.51 2.78 -7.39
N LEU A 21 -1.07 4.01 -7.65
CA LEU A 21 -1.25 4.64 -8.96
C LEU A 21 -0.56 3.81 -10.07
N LEU A 22 0.65 3.31 -9.81
CA LEU A 22 1.40 2.47 -10.74
C LEU A 22 0.70 1.13 -10.99
N SER A 23 -0.08 0.60 -10.04
CA SER A 23 -0.81 -0.66 -10.23
C SER A 23 -1.89 -0.55 -11.32
N PHE A 24 -2.51 0.62 -11.48
CA PHE A 24 -3.49 0.90 -12.54
C PHE A 24 -2.89 0.95 -13.95
N LEU A 25 -1.57 1.15 -14.08
CA LEU A 25 -0.88 1.10 -15.37
C LEU A 25 -0.59 -0.34 -15.82
N MET A 26 -0.86 -1.34 -14.98
CA MET A 26 -0.49 -2.73 -15.24
C MET A 26 -1.52 -3.47 -16.07
N LYS A 27 -1.08 -4.02 -17.21
CA LYS A 27 -1.93 -4.86 -18.08
C LYS A 27 -2.20 -6.26 -17.51
N SER A 28 -1.28 -6.79 -16.69
CA SER A 28 -1.43 -8.13 -16.11
C SER A 28 -2.04 -8.05 -14.71
N VAL A 29 -3.13 -8.79 -14.51
CA VAL A 29 -3.81 -8.91 -13.21
C VAL A 29 -2.86 -9.43 -12.12
N ILE A 30 -1.91 -10.30 -12.46
CA ILE A 30 -0.94 -10.82 -11.47
C ILE A 30 -0.01 -9.69 -11.02
N LYS A 31 0.54 -8.92 -11.96
CA LYS A 31 1.41 -7.77 -11.65
C LYS A 31 0.65 -6.72 -10.83
N LEU A 32 -0.61 -6.43 -11.22
CA LEU A 32 -1.48 -5.51 -10.49
C LEU A 32 -1.65 -5.95 -9.03
N ARG A 33 -1.92 -7.23 -8.77
CA ARG A 33 -2.07 -7.77 -7.41
C ARG A 33 -0.76 -7.71 -6.62
N MET A 34 0.38 -7.99 -7.24
CA MET A 34 1.69 -7.88 -6.61
C MET A 34 2.00 -6.44 -6.17
N VAL A 35 1.71 -5.46 -7.02
CA VAL A 35 1.96 -4.05 -6.67
C VAL A 35 0.95 -3.51 -5.68
N ASN A 36 -0.32 -3.93 -5.76
CA ASN A 36 -1.29 -3.60 -4.71
C ASN A 36 -0.89 -4.17 -3.35
N LEU A 37 -0.30 -5.38 -3.28
CA LEU A 37 0.23 -5.92 -2.03
C LEU A 37 1.31 -5.00 -1.44
N LEU A 38 2.25 -4.53 -2.28
CA LEU A 38 3.29 -3.60 -1.87
C LEU A 38 2.71 -2.26 -1.39
N GLY A 39 1.75 -1.70 -2.14
CA GLY A 39 1.10 -0.45 -1.75
C GLY A 39 0.31 -0.56 -0.45
N CYS A 40 -0.41 -1.67 -0.24
CA CYS A 40 -1.09 -1.92 1.02
C CYS A 40 -0.13 -2.04 2.20
N LEU A 41 1.04 -2.69 2.04
CA LEU A 41 2.07 -2.72 3.08
C LEU A 41 2.55 -1.32 3.45
N PHE A 42 2.82 -0.48 2.44
CA PHE A 42 3.21 0.92 2.70
C PHE A 42 2.11 1.71 3.40
N PHE A 43 0.84 1.53 3.03
CA PHE A 43 -0.26 2.21 3.72
C PHE A 43 -0.46 1.73 5.16
N VAL A 44 -0.26 0.44 5.45
CA VAL A 44 -0.32 -0.07 6.82
C VAL A 44 0.78 0.57 7.66
N ILE A 45 2.03 0.58 7.18
CA ILE A 45 3.16 1.23 7.84
C ILE A 45 2.88 2.73 8.05
N TYR A 46 2.43 3.42 7.00
CA TYR A 46 2.04 4.84 7.06
C TYR A 46 0.96 5.11 8.10
N GLY A 47 -0.08 4.28 8.15
CA GLY A 47 -1.18 4.42 9.11
C GLY A 47 -0.73 4.32 10.57
N PHE A 48 0.30 3.51 10.86
CA PHE A 48 0.94 3.43 12.19
C PHE A 48 1.89 4.59 12.47
N MET A 49 2.53 5.16 11.43
CA MET A 49 3.42 6.32 11.58
C MET A 49 2.66 7.64 11.80
N LEU A 50 1.38 7.70 11.39
CA LEU A 50 0.53 8.84 11.66
C LEU A 50 0.30 9.03 13.16
N SER A 51 0.29 10.29 13.60
CA SER A 51 -0.03 10.68 14.97
C SER A 51 -1.15 11.71 14.94
N PRO A 52 -2.39 11.35 15.32
CA PRO A 52 -2.81 10.05 15.86
C PRO A 52 -2.85 8.93 14.81
N ILE A 53 -2.70 7.69 15.28
CA ILE A 53 -2.73 6.47 14.44
C ILE A 53 -4.04 6.39 13.66
N SER A 54 -3.95 6.18 12.35
CA SER A 54 -5.13 6.09 11.48
C SER A 54 -5.62 4.65 11.36
N LYS A 55 -6.50 4.24 12.28
CA LYS A 55 -7.15 2.92 12.27
C LYS A 55 -7.85 2.60 10.94
N PRO A 56 -8.60 3.52 10.29
CA PRO A 56 -9.27 3.23 9.02
C PRO A 56 -8.28 2.83 7.92
N ILE A 57 -7.14 3.52 7.83
CA ILE A 57 -6.11 3.23 6.81
C ILE A 57 -5.51 1.83 7.05
N ILE A 58 -5.17 1.51 8.30
CA ILE A 58 -4.57 0.22 8.66
C ILE A 58 -5.54 -0.93 8.37
N ILE A 59 -6.79 -0.83 8.85
CA ILE A 59 -7.79 -1.90 8.72
C ILE A 59 -8.10 -2.17 7.25
N THR A 60 -8.36 -1.12 6.47
CA THR A 60 -8.71 -1.27 5.04
C THR A 60 -7.57 -1.86 4.23
N ASN A 61 -6.35 -1.37 4.39
CA ASN A 61 -5.20 -1.88 3.66
C ASN A 61 -4.79 -3.28 4.09
N SER A 62 -4.95 -3.63 5.37
CA SER A 62 -4.72 -5.01 5.84
C SER A 62 -5.72 -5.99 5.22
N ALA A 63 -7.00 -5.62 5.13
CA ALA A 63 -8.02 -6.43 4.47
C ALA A 63 -7.74 -6.59 2.97
N ILE A 64 -7.41 -5.50 2.27
CA ILE A 64 -7.08 -5.52 0.84
C ILE A 64 -5.82 -6.36 0.59
N LEU A 65 -4.83 -6.32 1.49
CA LEU A 65 -3.62 -7.14 1.42
C LEU A 65 -3.97 -8.63 1.48
N ILE A 66 -4.79 -9.05 2.45
CA ILE A 66 -5.23 -10.45 2.57
C ILE A 66 -5.98 -10.90 1.31
N ILE A 67 -6.88 -10.06 0.80
CA ILE A 67 -7.65 -10.36 -0.42
C ILE A 67 -6.71 -10.51 -1.63
N ASN A 68 -5.79 -9.58 -1.84
CA ASN A 68 -4.86 -9.67 -2.97
C ASN A 68 -3.95 -10.90 -2.87
N LEU A 69 -3.49 -11.24 -1.66
CA LEU A 69 -2.67 -12.42 -1.43
C LEU A 69 -3.44 -13.70 -1.75
N PHE A 70 -4.68 -13.82 -1.28
CA PHE A 70 -5.55 -14.96 -1.57
C PHE A 70 -5.72 -15.19 -3.08
N TYR A 71 -6.07 -14.13 -3.83
CA TYR A 71 -6.26 -14.25 -5.28
C TYR A 71 -4.96 -14.48 -6.05
N LEU A 72 -3.84 -13.97 -5.56
CA LEU A 72 -2.53 -14.24 -6.15
C LEU A 72 -2.20 -15.73 -6.01
N VAL A 73 -2.28 -16.28 -4.79
CA VAL A 73 -2.00 -17.70 -4.53
C VAL A 73 -2.97 -18.61 -5.27
N LYS A 74 -4.27 -18.26 -5.30
CA LYS A 74 -5.29 -19.05 -5.99
C LYS A 74 -5.06 -19.13 -7.51
N LYS A 75 -4.55 -18.06 -8.13
CA LYS A 75 -4.32 -17.99 -9.59
C LYS A 75 -2.99 -18.60 -10.01
N THR A 76 -2.06 -18.80 -9.06
CA THR A 76 -0.81 -19.52 -9.30
C THR A 76 -0.99 -21.05 -9.21
N LYS A 77 -2.14 -21.53 -8.73
CA LYS A 77 -2.63 -22.89 -8.98
C LYS A 77 -3.44 -22.94 -10.26
#